data_AF-A0A2P2QQ38-F1
#
_entry.id   AF-A0A2P2QQ38-F1
#
_cell.length_a   1.000
_cell.length_b   1.000
_cell.length_c   1.000
_cell.angle_alpha   90.00
_cell.angle_beta   90.00
_cell.angle_gamma   90.00
#
_symmetry.space_group_name_H-M   'P 1'
#
loop_
_entity.id
_entity.type
_entity.pdbx_description
1 polymer ?
#
loop_
_entity_poly.entity_id
_entity_poly.type
_entity_poly.pdbx_seq_one_letter_code
_entity_poly.pdbx_strand_id
1 'polypeptide(L)'
;MPIQYRRIKCRKEGGIHFTVSGSAIFVSVLISNVAGAGDIVAVKIKGSRTGWLPMGRNWGQNWHINADLRHQPLSFEITSGDGLTRTSYTVAPKDWNFGQTFEGKQFEA
;
A
#
# COMPACT_ATOMS: atom_id res chain seq x y z
N MET A 1 -3.57 -30.96 -22.11
CA MET A 1 -3.67 -29.80 -23.03
C MET A 1 -2.69 -28.72 -22.55
N PRO A 2 -1.78 -28.21 -23.40
CA PRO A 2 -0.89 -27.10 -23.02
C PRO A 2 -1.60 -25.74 -23.11
N ILE A 3 -1.36 -24.87 -22.13
CA ILE A 3 -1.90 -23.49 -22.08
C ILE A 3 -0.75 -22.51 -22.32
N GLN A 4 -0.95 -21.57 -23.25
CA GLN A 4 -0.04 -20.44 -23.44
C GLN A 4 -0.53 -19.23 -22.66
N TYR A 5 0.37 -18.52 -21.99
CA TYR A 5 0.04 -17.34 -21.19
C TYR A 5 1.14 -16.28 -21.31
N ARG A 6 0.77 -15.01 -21.10
CA ARG A 6 1.70 -13.88 -21.02
C ARG A 6 1.15 -12.85 -20.03
N ARG A 7 2.04 -12.21 -19.27
CA ARG A 7 1.69 -11.10 -18.36
C ARG A 7 1.29 -9.86 -19.18
N ILE A 8 0.22 -9.19 -18.75
CA ILE A 8 -0.24 -7.90 -19.30
C ILE A 8 -0.40 -6.90 -18.17
N LYS A 9 -0.38 -5.60 -18.49
CA LYS A 9 -0.69 -4.56 -17.51
C LYS A 9 -2.13 -4.70 -17.01
N CYS A 10 -2.32 -4.58 -15.71
CA CYS A 10 -3.63 -4.60 -15.08
C CYS A 10 -4.35 -3.27 -15.29
N ARG A 11 -5.60 -3.33 -15.77
CA ARG A 11 -6.55 -2.22 -15.73
C ARG A 11 -7.48 -2.42 -14.54
N LYS A 12 -7.59 -1.42 -13.68
CA LYS A 12 -8.44 -1.44 -12.49
C LYS A 12 -9.27 -0.16 -12.43
N GLU A 13 -10.48 -0.29 -11.92
CA GLU A 13 -11.34 0.85 -11.60
C GLU A 13 -11.06 1.28 -10.15
N GLY A 14 -11.08 2.59 -9.92
CA GLY A 14 -10.73 3.18 -8.62
C GLY A 14 -9.23 3.20 -8.31
N GLY A 15 -8.94 3.59 -7.09
CA GLY A 15 -7.61 3.74 -6.52
C GLY A 15 -7.04 2.46 -5.92
N ILE A 16 -5.81 2.58 -5.44
CA ILE A 16 -5.16 1.51 -4.67
C ILE A 16 -5.82 1.46 -3.30
N HIS A 17 -6.18 0.25 -2.86
CA HIS A 17 -6.80 0.04 -1.56
C HIS A 17 -5.76 -0.34 -0.52
N PHE A 18 -5.78 0.38 0.59
CA PHE A 18 -4.91 0.20 1.75
C PHE A 18 -5.76 -0.23 2.95
N THR A 19 -5.78 -1.53 3.25
CA THR A 19 -6.45 -2.04 4.45
C THR A 19 -5.46 -2.06 5.60
N VAL A 20 -5.68 -1.19 6.59
CA VAL A 20 -4.79 -1.03 7.74
C VAL A 20 -5.27 -1.95 8.87
N SER A 21 -4.41 -2.87 9.29
CA SER A 21 -4.62 -3.86 10.35
C SER A 21 -3.46 -3.82 11.33
N GLY A 22 -3.59 -4.48 12.48
CA GLY A 22 -2.52 -4.56 13.47
C GLY A 22 -2.97 -4.25 14.89
N SER A 23 -2.01 -3.95 15.76
CA SER A 23 -2.23 -3.66 17.17
C SER A 23 -1.08 -2.84 17.74
N ALA A 24 -1.41 -1.76 18.45
CA ALA A 24 -0.48 -0.85 19.12
C ALA A 24 0.67 -0.37 18.20
N ILE A 25 1.88 -0.92 18.40
CA ILE A 25 3.09 -0.57 17.65
C ILE A 25 3.24 -1.36 16.35
N PHE A 26 2.52 -2.46 16.19
CA PHE A 26 2.56 -3.30 14.99
C PHE A 26 1.48 -2.84 14.02
N VAL A 27 1.89 -2.34 12.86
CA VAL A 27 1.00 -1.92 11.78
C VAL A 27 1.23 -2.82 10.58
N SER A 28 0.16 -3.45 10.10
CA SER A 28 0.13 -4.26 8.89
C SER A 28 -0.81 -3.62 7.87
N VAL A 29 -0.39 -3.50 6.63
CA VAL A 29 -1.18 -2.92 5.56
C VAL A 29 -1.27 -3.93 4.43
N LEU A 30 -2.50 -4.33 4.11
CA LEU A 30 -2.80 -5.11 2.92
C LEU A 30 -3.03 -4.14 1.77
N ILE A 31 -2.24 -4.29 0.71
CA ILE A 31 -2.39 -3.48 -0.50
C ILE A 31 -3.08 -4.29 -1.58
N SER A 32 -4.15 -3.73 -2.15
CA SER A 32 -4.93 -4.36 -3.20
C SER A 32 -5.40 -3.36 -4.25
N ASN A 33 -6.04 -3.85 -5.31
CA ASN A 33 -6.53 -3.04 -6.44
C ASN A 33 -5.44 -2.22 -7.15
N VAL A 34 -4.27 -2.82 -7.42
CA VAL A 34 -3.14 -2.14 -8.09
C VAL A 34 -3.22 -2.34 -9.60
N ALA A 35 -3.22 -1.23 -10.35
CA ALA A 35 -3.15 -1.20 -11.81
C ALA A 35 -1.68 -1.19 -12.29
N GLY A 36 -1.46 -1.09 -13.61
CA GLY A 36 -0.12 -1.03 -14.18
C GLY A 36 0.56 -2.39 -14.17
N ALA A 37 1.78 -2.52 -13.65
CA ALA A 37 2.45 -3.82 -13.59
C ALA A 37 1.68 -4.82 -12.71
N GLY A 38 0.99 -4.36 -11.66
CA GLY A 38 0.15 -5.18 -10.79
C GLY A 38 0.91 -5.88 -9.65
N ASP A 39 2.24 -5.79 -9.62
CA ASP A 39 3.08 -6.19 -8.48
C ASP A 39 3.67 -4.97 -7.78
N ILE A 40 4.01 -5.18 -6.50
CA ILE A 40 4.62 -4.18 -5.62
C ILE A 40 5.92 -4.77 -5.08
N VAL A 41 6.99 -3.99 -5.16
CA VAL A 41 8.33 -4.39 -4.72
C VAL A 41 8.78 -3.65 -3.47
N ALA A 42 8.29 -2.43 -3.23
CA ALA A 42 8.61 -1.67 -2.02
C ALA A 42 7.44 -0.80 -1.60
N VAL A 43 7.28 -0.64 -0.29
CA VAL A 43 6.26 0.21 0.33
C VAL A 43 6.91 1.04 1.42
N LYS A 44 6.56 2.32 1.49
CA LYS A 44 6.87 3.19 2.61
C LYS A 44 5.60 3.82 3.16
N ILE A 45 5.61 4.08 4.46
CA ILE A 45 4.54 4.71 5.19
C ILE A 45 5.08 5.96 5.88
N LYS A 46 4.26 7.00 5.95
CA LYS A 46 4.60 8.25 6.64
C LYS A 46 3.43 8.72 7.47
N GLY A 47 3.69 9.04 8.74
CA GLY A 47 2.79 9.76 9.62
C GLY A 47 3.11 11.26 9.65
N SER A 48 2.24 12.06 10.26
CA SER A 48 2.49 13.51 10.42
C SER A 48 3.74 13.84 11.23
N ARG A 49 4.15 12.97 12.16
CA ARG A 49 5.29 13.16 13.07
C ARG A 49 6.50 12.32 12.68
N THR A 50 6.43 11.58 11.57
CA THR A 50 7.49 10.68 11.13
C THR A 50 7.96 11.05 9.71
N GLY A 51 9.16 10.59 9.36
CA GLY A 51 9.62 10.56 7.98
C GLY A 51 8.96 9.43 7.18
N TRP A 52 9.44 9.22 5.96
CA TRP A 52 9.10 8.01 5.20
C TRP A 52 9.81 6.81 5.81
N LEU A 53 9.03 5.86 6.32
CA LEU A 53 9.51 4.63 6.92
C LEU A 53 9.29 3.46 5.96
N PRO A 54 10.32 2.68 5.63
CA PRO A 54 10.14 1.49 4.79
C PRO A 54 9.37 0.41 5.55
N MET A 55 8.47 -0.27 4.85
CA MET A 55 7.71 -1.41 5.40
C MET A 55 8.34 -2.73 4.93
N GLY A 56 8.36 -3.72 5.83
CA GLY A 56 8.79 -5.08 5.52
C GLY A 56 7.67 -5.89 4.88
N ARG A 57 7.97 -6.66 3.84
CA ARG A 57 6.99 -7.61 3.28
C ARG A 57 6.89 -8.83 4.20
N ASN A 58 5.68 -9.14 4.67
CA ASN A 58 5.44 -10.32 5.50
C ASN A 58 5.07 -11.54 4.63
N TRP A 59 3.79 -11.70 4.30
CA TRP A 59 3.29 -12.75 3.42
C TRP A 59 2.31 -12.18 2.39
N GLY A 60 2.44 -12.60 1.13
CA GLY A 60 1.61 -12.09 0.04
C GLY A 60 1.81 -10.60 -0.19
N GLN A 61 0.73 -9.82 -0.08
CA GLN A 61 0.74 -8.34 -0.17
C GLN A 61 0.49 -7.67 1.19
N ASN A 62 0.79 -8.37 2.29
CA ASN A 62 0.80 -7.79 3.62
C ASN A 62 2.17 -7.18 3.91
N TRP A 63 2.18 -5.88 4.16
CA TRP A 63 3.36 -5.09 4.48
C TRP A 63 3.28 -4.66 5.93
N HIS A 64 4.35 -4.81 6.71
CA HIS A 64 4.34 -4.52 8.13
C HIS A 64 5.42 -3.52 8.53
N ILE A 65 5.19 -2.85 9.65
CA ILE A 65 6.18 -2.02 10.33
C ILE A 65 5.91 -1.99 11.83
N ASN A 66 6.96 -1.82 12.62
CA ASN A 66 6.88 -1.59 14.06
C ASN A 66 7.08 -0.09 14.35
N ALA A 67 6.00 0.69 14.35
CA ALA A 67 6.00 2.11 14.65
C ALA A 67 4.63 2.57 15.17
N ASP A 68 4.62 3.51 16.14
CA ASP A 68 3.37 4.12 16.60
C ASP A 68 2.91 5.23 15.62
N LEU A 69 1.95 4.88 14.78
CA LEU A 69 1.36 5.76 13.77
C LEU A 69 -0.09 6.15 14.10
N ARG A 70 -0.57 5.80 15.30
CA ARG A 70 -1.94 6.09 15.73
C ARG A 70 -2.14 7.59 15.89
N HIS A 71 -3.39 8.04 15.70
CA HIS A 71 -3.77 9.45 15.81
C HIS A 71 -2.98 10.40 14.88
N GLN A 72 -2.55 9.87 13.74
CA GLN A 72 -1.80 10.61 12.73
C GLN A 72 -2.34 10.26 11.34
N PRO A 73 -2.48 11.24 10.43
CA PRO A 73 -2.81 10.92 9.05
C PRO A 73 -1.69 10.08 8.42
N LEU A 74 -2.07 9.07 7.65
CA LEU A 74 -1.13 8.15 7.00
C LEU A 74 -0.99 8.49 5.52
N SER A 75 0.26 8.54 5.07
CA SER A 75 0.64 8.64 3.66
C SER A 75 1.40 7.38 3.26
N PHE A 76 1.23 6.98 2.01
CA PHE A 76 1.83 5.77 1.45
C PHE A 76 2.63 6.08 0.19
N GLU A 77 3.77 5.45 0.06
CA GLU A 77 4.58 5.46 -1.16
C GLU A 77 4.78 4.02 -1.60
N ILE A 78 4.31 3.69 -2.80
CA ILE A 78 4.37 2.34 -3.36
C ILE A 78 5.28 2.37 -4.57
N THR A 79 6.19 1.40 -4.67
CA THR A 79 6.99 1.15 -5.88
C THR A 79 6.56 -0.15 -6.52
N SER A 80 6.20 -0.09 -7.80
CA SER A 80 5.80 -1.24 -8.59
C SER A 80 6.99 -1.96 -9.23
N GLY A 81 6.79 -3.18 -9.73
CA GLY A 81 7.87 -4.00 -10.30
C GLY A 81 8.52 -3.43 -11.56
N ASP A 82 7.85 -2.46 -12.23
CA ASP A 82 8.40 -1.69 -13.35
C ASP A 82 9.29 -0.51 -12.90
N GLY A 83 9.48 -0.33 -11.60
CA GLY A 83 10.30 0.75 -11.02
C GLY A 83 9.54 2.07 -10.84
N LEU A 84 8.25 2.13 -11.21
CA LEU A 84 7.45 3.33 -10.99
C LEU A 84 7.06 3.46 -9.52
N THR A 85 7.19 4.67 -8.98
CA THR A 85 6.77 4.99 -7.62
C THR A 85 5.55 5.92 -7.63
N ARG A 86 4.54 5.60 -6.83
CA ARG A 86 3.35 6.44 -6.62
C ARG A 86 3.19 6.77 -5.16
N THR A 87 3.13 8.07 -4.88
CA THR A 87 2.99 8.63 -3.54
C THR A 87 1.58 9.17 -3.33
N SER A 88 0.90 8.64 -2.32
CA SER A 88 -0.43 9.04 -1.89
C SER A 88 -0.34 9.68 -0.52
N TYR A 89 -0.63 10.97 -0.45
CA TYR A 89 -0.58 11.75 0.79
C TYR A 89 -1.93 11.72 1.50
N THR A 90 -1.90 11.61 2.83
CA THR A 90 -3.09 11.72 3.70
C THR A 90 -4.25 10.81 3.25
N VAL A 91 -3.92 9.55 2.96
CA VAL A 91 -4.88 8.52 2.52
C VAL A 91 -5.80 8.10 3.67
N ALA A 92 -5.22 7.93 4.87
CA ALA A 92 -6.00 7.69 6.08
C ALA A 92 -6.06 8.98 6.91
N PRO A 93 -7.25 9.41 7.38
CA PRO A 93 -7.40 10.60 8.21
C PRO A 93 -6.86 10.33 9.63
N LYS A 94 -6.68 11.38 10.45
CA LYS A 94 -6.05 11.27 11.77
C LYS A 94 -6.73 10.26 12.71
N ASP A 95 -8.03 10.09 12.57
CA ASP A 95 -8.94 9.25 13.36
C ASP A 95 -9.12 7.84 12.77
N TRP A 96 -8.22 7.40 11.89
CA TRP A 96 -8.21 6.03 11.38
C TRP A 96 -8.08 5.00 12.51
N ASN A 97 -8.70 3.84 12.29
CA ASN A 97 -8.67 2.68 13.17
C ASN A 97 -8.25 1.41 12.40
N PHE A 98 -7.78 0.40 13.13
CA PHE A 98 -7.47 -0.90 12.55
C PHE A 98 -8.73 -1.58 11.99
N GLY A 99 -8.59 -2.29 10.87
CA GLY A 99 -9.66 -2.94 10.12
C GLY A 99 -10.26 -2.07 9.00
N GLN A 100 -9.87 -0.80 8.89
CA GLN A 100 -10.39 0.10 7.86
C GLN A 100 -9.60 0.01 6.55
N THR A 101 -10.29 0.26 5.44
CA THR A 101 -9.70 0.33 4.10
C THR A 101 -9.81 1.75 3.56
N PHE A 102 -8.71 2.24 3.01
CA PHE A 102 -8.61 3.58 2.43
C PHE A 102 -8.16 3.52 0.98
N GLU A 103 -8.58 4.50 0.19
CA GLU A 103 -8.28 4.58 -1.24
C GLU A 103 -7.20 5.65 -1.51
N GLY A 104 -6.19 5.31 -2.30
CA GLY A 104 -5.13 6.21 -2.72
C GLY A 104 -4.94 6.27 -4.24
N LYS A 105 -3.92 7.01 -4.67
CA LYS A 105 -3.64 7.22 -6.10
C LYS A 105 -3.24 5.92 -6.80
N GLN A 106 -3.57 5.86 -8.09
CA GLN A 106 -3.36 4.68 -8.93
C GLN A 106 -2.17 4.85 -9.89
N PHE A 107 -1.62 3.73 -10.35
CA PHE A 107 -0.71 3.70 -11.50
C PHE A 107 -1.48 3.88 -12.81
N GLU A 108 -0.97 4.70 -13.71
CA GLU A 108 -1.54 4.84 -15.05
C GLU A 108 -1.27 3.56 -15.85
N ALA A 109 -2.30 3.03 -16.52
CA ALA A 109 -2.22 1.81 -17.31
C ALA A 109 -1.61 2.07 -18.69
#